data_AF-A0A834T314-F1
#
_entry.id   AF-A0A834T314-F1
#
_cell.length_a   1.000
_cell.length_b   1.000
_cell.length_c   1.000
_cell.angle_alpha   90.00
_cell.angle_beta   90.00
_cell.angle_gamma   90.00
#
_symmetry.space_group_name_H-M   'P 1'
#
loop_
_entity.id
_entity.type
_entity.pdbx_description
1 polymer ?
#
loop_
_entity_poly.entity_id
_entity_poly.type
_entity_poly.pdbx_seq_one_letter_code
_entity_poly.pdbx_strand_id
1 'polypeptide(L)'
;MRPKDDIAQLLVSGSSKLTVSEKSKKDSTNNGTNAPIPPRPPKQPKPKGPLDLYFPLDHEEVVQQRKASRGKQTTLYVFDAYKKEVEKKACRQVARWMYDAGMPFNAVNYGSFATAIEAIEKYGPGMKPLSYREVRGQFFKQEVEHTT
;
A
#
# COMPACT_ATOMS: atom_id res chain seq x y z
N MET A 1 27.33 -20.59 6.44
CA MET A 1 27.17 -19.20 6.00
C MET A 1 25.85 -19.06 5.28
N ARG A 2 24.94 -18.25 5.82
CA ARG A 2 23.65 -17.89 5.19
C ARG A 2 23.66 -16.37 5.03
N PRO A 3 23.51 -15.82 3.81
CA PRO A 3 23.40 -14.38 3.64
C PRO A 3 22.10 -13.90 4.28
N LYS A 4 22.23 -13.01 5.26
CA LYS A 4 21.17 -12.12 5.73
C LYS A 4 21.29 -10.83 4.91
N ASP A 5 20.19 -10.07 4.93
CA ASP A 5 20.13 -8.64 4.60
C ASP A 5 19.87 -8.31 3.12
N ASP A 6 18.59 -8.24 2.73
CA ASP A 6 18.14 -7.56 1.48
C ASP A 6 16.62 -7.20 1.52
N ILE A 7 16.11 -6.65 2.63
CA ILE A 7 14.72 -6.12 2.71
C ILE A 7 14.68 -4.65 3.17
N ALA A 8 15.82 -4.02 3.47
CA ALA A 8 15.86 -2.70 4.11
C ALA A 8 16.03 -1.51 3.14
N GLN A 9 15.59 -1.59 1.89
CA GLN A 9 15.81 -0.50 0.92
C GLN A 9 14.59 -0.13 0.07
N LEU A 10 13.46 0.17 0.74
CA LEU A 10 12.31 0.76 0.06
C LEU A 10 11.53 1.68 1.00
N LEU A 11 12.17 2.77 1.43
CA LEU A 11 11.49 3.87 2.14
C LEU A 11 12.30 5.19 2.16
N VAL A 12 12.84 5.60 1.00
CA VAL A 12 13.35 6.96 0.80
C VAL A 12 12.91 7.47 -0.57
N SER A 13 11.78 8.18 -0.61
CA SER A 13 11.56 9.41 -1.40
C SER A 13 10.06 9.66 -1.56
N GLY A 14 9.53 10.69 -0.92
CA GLY A 14 8.12 11.03 -1.08
C GLY A 14 7.63 12.20 -0.24
N SER A 15 8.43 13.27 -0.12
CA SER A 15 7.99 14.52 0.48
C SER A 15 8.44 15.70 -0.38
N SER A 16 7.52 16.23 -1.19
CA SER A 16 7.64 17.58 -1.72
C SER A 16 6.29 18.28 -1.60
N LYS A 17 6.23 19.22 -0.67
CA LYS A 17 5.21 20.29 -0.60
C LYS A 17 5.32 21.17 -1.84
N LEU A 18 4.19 21.60 -2.40
CA LEU A 18 4.14 22.77 -3.28
C LEU A 18 2.98 23.69 -2.89
N THR A 19 3.37 24.95 -2.65
CA THR A 19 2.58 26.11 -2.24
C THR A 19 2.01 26.85 -3.46
N VAL A 20 0.85 27.47 -3.24
CA VAL A 20 0.07 28.28 -4.19
C VAL A 20 0.83 29.53 -4.66
N SER A 21 0.64 29.91 -5.93
CA SER A 21 0.83 31.29 -6.39
C SER A 21 -0.20 31.64 -7.47
N GLU A 22 -0.97 32.69 -7.19
CA GLU A 22 -1.88 33.39 -8.10
C GLU A 22 -1.14 34.03 -9.29
N LYS A 23 -1.77 34.05 -10.47
CA LYS A 23 -1.77 35.27 -11.28
C LYS A 23 -2.97 35.39 -12.21
N SER A 24 -3.35 36.64 -12.37
CA SER A 24 -4.62 37.19 -12.83
C SER A 24 -4.78 37.30 -14.36
N LYS A 25 -6.02 37.02 -14.80
CA LYS A 25 -6.87 37.54 -15.89
C LYS A 25 -6.30 38.50 -16.96
N LYS A 26 -6.67 38.24 -18.23
CA LYS A 26 -6.88 39.28 -19.26
C LYS A 26 -8.05 38.89 -20.18
N ASP A 27 -9.07 39.75 -20.21
CA ASP A 27 -10.29 39.65 -21.01
C ASP A 27 -10.06 40.05 -22.49
N SER A 28 -10.83 39.46 -23.41
CA SER A 28 -11.56 40.16 -24.50
C SER A 28 -12.31 39.17 -25.40
N THR A 29 -13.64 39.20 -25.31
CA THR A 29 -14.70 39.40 -26.34
C THR A 29 -14.26 39.23 -27.83
N ASN A 30 -15.01 38.74 -28.84
CA ASN A 30 -16.45 38.80 -29.15
C ASN A 30 -16.87 37.72 -30.19
N ASN A 31 -18.18 37.41 -30.15
CA ASN A 31 -19.11 37.15 -31.26
C ASN A 31 -19.09 35.83 -32.05
N GLY A 32 -20.22 35.12 -31.95
CA GLY A 32 -20.55 33.95 -32.73
C GLY A 32 -20.99 34.28 -34.16
N THR A 33 -20.64 33.38 -35.07
CA THR A 33 -21.28 33.23 -36.38
C THR A 33 -21.28 31.73 -36.67
N ASN A 34 -22.47 31.10 -36.69
CA ASN A 34 -22.61 29.67 -36.94
C ASN A 34 -22.47 29.40 -38.44
N ALA A 35 -21.27 29.00 -38.88
CA ALA A 35 -21.05 28.39 -40.19
C ALA A 35 -20.71 26.89 -40.02
N PRO A 36 -21.10 26.01 -40.94
CA PRO A 36 -20.79 24.57 -40.84
C PRO A 36 -19.27 24.34 -40.83
N ILE A 37 -18.78 23.64 -39.81
CA ILE A 37 -17.36 23.29 -39.66
C ILE A 37 -16.99 22.27 -40.76
N PRO A 38 -16.01 22.55 -41.64
CA PRO A 38 -15.57 21.58 -42.64
C PRO A 38 -14.95 20.35 -41.97
N PRO A 39 -15.01 19.15 -42.60
CA PRO A 39 -14.43 17.94 -42.03
C PRO A 39 -12.95 18.14 -41.74
N ARG A 40 -12.57 17.87 -40.47
CA ARG A 40 -11.19 18.05 -40.00
C ARG A 40 -10.27 17.15 -40.83
N PRO A 41 -9.17 17.68 -41.40
CA PRO A 41 -8.22 16.86 -42.14
C PRO A 41 -7.61 15.79 -41.22
N PRO A 42 -7.22 14.62 -41.75
CA PRO A 42 -6.61 13.56 -40.97
C PRO A 42 -5.38 14.10 -40.25
N LYS A 43 -5.40 14.02 -38.91
CA LYS A 43 -4.27 14.46 -38.08
C LYS A 43 -3.07 13.60 -38.41
N GLN A 44 -1.98 14.23 -38.81
CA GLN A 44 -0.73 13.52 -39.06
C GLN A 44 -0.24 12.82 -37.78
N PRO A 45 0.29 11.60 -37.89
CA PRO A 45 0.82 10.88 -36.74
C PRO A 45 1.96 11.70 -36.13
N LYS A 46 1.85 11.97 -34.83
CA LYS A 46 2.87 12.71 -34.10
C LYS A 46 4.19 11.93 -34.15
N PRO A 47 5.34 12.62 -34.25
CA PRO A 47 6.65 11.97 -34.20
C PRO A 47 6.77 11.20 -32.89
N LYS A 48 7.09 9.92 -33.02
CA LYS A 48 7.31 8.99 -31.91
C LYS A 48 8.53 9.47 -31.13
N GLY A 49 8.38 9.63 -29.82
CA GLY A 49 9.44 10.14 -28.97
C GLY A 49 10.63 9.17 -28.92
N PRO A 50 11.83 9.62 -28.51
CA PRO A 50 13.01 8.77 -28.43
C PRO A 50 12.79 7.48 -27.63
N LEU A 51 11.96 7.55 -26.58
CA LEU A 51 11.60 6.42 -25.72
C LEU A 51 10.73 5.37 -26.44
N ASP A 52 9.91 5.80 -27.40
CA ASP A 52 8.93 4.98 -28.14
C ASP A 52 9.60 4.09 -29.21
N LEU A 53 10.87 4.37 -29.52
CA LEU A 53 11.72 3.57 -30.41
C LEU A 53 12.33 2.34 -29.73
N TYR A 54 12.37 2.31 -28.40
CA TYR A 54 12.97 1.20 -27.65
C TYR A 54 11.99 0.05 -27.36
N PHE A 55 10.69 0.26 -27.62
CA PHE A 55 9.64 -0.76 -27.46
C PHE A 55 8.65 -0.81 -28.64
N PRO A 56 9.08 -1.04 -29.89
CA PRO A 56 8.17 -1.28 -30.99
C PRO A 56 7.61 -2.71 -30.90
N LEU A 57 6.70 -2.94 -29.95
CA LEU A 57 5.84 -4.11 -30.00
C LEU A 57 4.81 -3.87 -31.11
N ASP A 58 4.61 -4.85 -31.98
CA ASP A 58 3.66 -4.74 -33.08
C ASP A 58 2.28 -4.36 -32.51
N HIS A 59 1.63 -3.32 -33.06
CA HIS A 59 0.41 -2.76 -32.47
C HIS A 59 -0.69 -3.83 -32.31
N GLU A 60 -0.73 -4.80 -33.22
CA GLU A 60 -1.61 -5.97 -33.14
C GLU A 60 -1.28 -6.87 -31.93
N GLU A 61 -0.01 -7.20 -31.70
CA GLU A 61 0.40 -8.04 -30.56
C GLU A 61 0.09 -7.35 -29.22
N VAL A 62 0.28 -6.04 -29.12
CA VAL A 62 -0.07 -5.26 -27.93
C VAL A 62 -1.59 -5.26 -27.70
N VAL A 63 -2.39 -5.14 -28.76
CA VAL A 63 -3.86 -5.16 -28.66
C VAL A 63 -4.35 -6.56 -28.27
N GLN A 64 -3.78 -7.62 -28.83
CA GLN A 64 -4.12 -9.00 -28.48
C GLN A 64 -3.68 -9.35 -27.06
N GLN A 65 -2.48 -8.94 -26.65
CA GLN A 65 -1.98 -9.15 -25.29
C GLN A 65 -2.81 -8.36 -24.27
N ARG A 66 -3.20 -7.12 -24.57
CA ARG A 66 -4.15 -6.34 -23.73
C ARG A 66 -5.52 -7.01 -23.65
N LYS A 67 -6.03 -7.59 -24.75
CA LYS A 67 -7.29 -8.36 -24.75
C LYS A 67 -7.17 -9.65 -23.94
N ALA A 68 -6.02 -10.34 -24.00
CA ALA A 68 -5.74 -11.56 -23.24
C ALA A 68 -5.46 -11.31 -21.75
N SER A 69 -4.96 -10.12 -21.40
CA SER A 69 -4.63 -9.72 -20.02
C SER A 69 -5.65 -8.80 -19.35
N ARG A 70 -6.78 -8.50 -20.03
CA ARG A 70 -7.90 -7.72 -19.48
C ARG A 70 -8.41 -8.36 -18.19
N GLY A 71 -7.98 -7.81 -17.05
CA GLY A 71 -8.51 -8.14 -15.72
C GLY A 71 -7.59 -8.93 -14.80
N LYS A 72 -6.40 -9.38 -15.23
CA LYS A 72 -5.46 -10.09 -14.34
C LYS A 72 -4.31 -9.18 -13.97
N GLN A 73 -4.57 -8.28 -13.02
CA GLN A 73 -3.52 -7.46 -12.42
C GLN A 73 -2.63 -8.36 -11.54
N THR A 74 -1.58 -8.93 -12.13
CA THR A 74 -0.62 -9.84 -11.48
C THR A 74 -0.02 -9.22 -10.20
N THR A 75 0.11 -7.90 -10.14
CA THR A 75 0.64 -7.17 -8.99
C THR A 75 -0.26 -7.26 -7.75
N LEU A 76 -1.58 -7.32 -7.91
CA LEU A 76 -2.51 -7.50 -6.80
C LEU A 76 -2.43 -8.92 -6.24
N TYR A 77 -2.39 -9.93 -7.12
CA TYR A 77 -2.25 -11.33 -6.70
C TYR A 77 -0.93 -11.56 -5.94
N VAL A 78 0.18 -10.98 -6.41
CA VAL A 78 1.48 -11.08 -5.72
C VAL A 78 1.44 -10.38 -4.36
N PHE A 79 0.81 -9.21 -4.26
CA PHE A 79 0.65 -8.49 -3.00
C PHE A 79 -0.22 -9.26 -1.99
N ASP A 80 -1.34 -9.84 -2.45
CA ASP A 80 -2.22 -10.66 -1.61
C ASP A 80 -1.53 -11.93 -1.12
N ALA A 81 -0.77 -12.60 -1.99
CA ALA A 81 0.02 -13.77 -1.62
C ALA A 81 1.09 -13.39 -0.59
N TYR A 82 1.78 -12.26 -0.78
CA TYR A 82 2.75 -11.75 0.18
C TYR A 82 2.11 -11.47 1.54
N LYS A 83 0.95 -10.78 1.58
CA LYS A 83 0.22 -10.50 2.81
C LYS A 83 -0.14 -11.78 3.56
N LYS A 84 -0.66 -12.79 2.86
CA LYS A 84 -1.00 -14.10 3.45
C LYS A 84 0.21 -14.81 4.03
N GLU A 85 1.37 -14.73 3.38
CA GLU A 85 2.60 -15.34 3.89
C GLU A 85 3.14 -14.61 5.14
N VAL A 86 3.03 -13.29 5.18
CA VAL A 86 3.38 -12.49 6.38
C VAL A 86 2.43 -12.83 7.54
N GLU A 87 1.13 -12.88 7.27
CA GLU A 87 0.10 -13.26 8.25
C GLU A 87 0.35 -14.67 8.81
N LYS A 88 0.58 -15.65 7.93
CA LYS A 88 0.87 -17.03 8.33
C LYS A 88 2.12 -17.15 9.22
N LYS A 89 3.15 -16.34 8.95
CA LYS A 89 4.35 -16.27 9.81
C LYS A 89 4.02 -15.64 11.16
N ALA A 90 3.25 -14.55 11.18
CA ALA A 90 2.83 -13.90 12.43
C ALA A 90 1.99 -14.85 13.30
N CYS A 91 0.96 -15.48 12.73
CA CYS A 91 0.11 -16.45 13.44
C CYS A 91 0.94 -17.60 14.02
N ARG A 92 1.94 -18.11 13.29
CA ARG A 92 2.84 -19.16 13.79
C ARG A 92 3.65 -18.70 15.00
N GLN A 93 4.14 -17.46 15.01
CA GLN A 93 4.89 -16.91 16.15
C GLN A 93 3.99 -16.71 17.37
N VAL A 94 2.77 -16.21 17.17
CA VAL A 94 1.78 -16.08 18.26
C VAL A 94 1.44 -17.45 18.83
N ALA A 95 1.16 -18.45 17.98
CA ALA A 95 0.87 -19.81 18.44
C ALA A 95 2.04 -20.43 19.22
N ARG A 96 3.29 -20.20 18.78
CA ARG A 96 4.48 -20.64 19.50
C ARG A 96 4.61 -19.96 20.86
N TRP A 97 4.42 -18.65 20.92
CA TRP A 97 4.44 -17.90 22.18
C TRP A 97 3.34 -18.37 23.14
N MET A 98 2.13 -18.63 22.65
CA MET A 98 1.04 -19.19 23.47
C MET A 98 1.39 -20.57 24.02
N TYR A 99 2.02 -21.43 23.22
CA TYR A 99 2.48 -22.74 23.65
C TYR A 99 3.56 -22.63 24.74
N ASP A 100 4.58 -21.80 24.52
CA ASP A 100 5.68 -21.60 25.47
C ASP A 100 5.20 -20.96 26.79
N ALA A 101 4.21 -20.06 26.72
CA ALA A 101 3.62 -19.39 27.88
C ALA A 101 2.54 -20.20 28.61
N GLY A 102 2.16 -21.37 28.10
CA GLY A 102 1.07 -22.19 28.67
C GLY A 102 -0.30 -21.52 28.60
N MET A 103 -0.54 -20.70 27.58
CA MET A 103 -1.82 -20.00 27.42
C MET A 103 -2.92 -20.95 26.92
N PRO A 104 -4.14 -20.90 27.48
CA PRO A 104 -5.24 -21.70 26.98
C PRO A 104 -5.65 -21.24 25.58
N PHE A 105 -5.99 -22.18 24.69
CA PHE A 105 -6.39 -21.85 23.31
C PHE A 105 -7.63 -20.95 23.26
N ASN A 106 -8.50 -21.02 24.26
CA ASN A 106 -9.66 -20.13 24.37
C ASN A 106 -9.28 -18.64 24.51
N ALA A 107 -8.01 -18.31 24.80
CA ALA A 107 -7.54 -16.94 24.94
C ALA A 107 -7.82 -16.08 23.70
N VAL A 108 -7.83 -16.68 22.50
CA VAL A 108 -8.08 -15.95 21.24
C VAL A 108 -9.53 -15.50 21.08
N ASN A 109 -10.47 -16.07 21.84
CA ASN A 109 -11.90 -15.75 21.76
C ASN A 109 -12.28 -14.52 22.60
N TYR A 110 -11.38 -14.05 23.47
CA TYR A 110 -11.65 -12.85 24.26
C TYR A 110 -11.45 -11.60 23.39
N GLY A 111 -12.36 -10.62 23.50
CA GLY A 111 -12.27 -9.36 22.78
C GLY A 111 -10.96 -8.60 23.05
N SER A 112 -10.38 -8.77 24.23
CA SER A 112 -9.09 -8.19 24.61
C SER A 112 -7.94 -8.65 23.70
N PHE A 113 -8.00 -9.86 23.12
CA PHE A 113 -6.98 -10.33 22.18
C PHE A 113 -6.98 -9.50 20.89
N ALA A 114 -8.16 -9.23 20.33
CA ALA A 114 -8.29 -8.38 19.14
C ALA A 114 -7.83 -6.94 19.43
N THR A 115 -8.22 -6.38 20.58
CA THR A 115 -7.77 -5.04 21.01
C THR A 115 -6.25 -4.97 21.20
N ALA A 116 -5.63 -6.01 21.77
CA ALA A 116 -4.18 -6.07 21.92
C ALA A 116 -3.45 -6.09 20.56
N ILE A 117 -3.94 -6.90 19.60
CA ILE A 117 -3.37 -6.93 18.25
C ILE A 117 -3.51 -5.57 17.57
N GLU A 118 -4.69 -4.95 17.62
CA GLU A 118 -4.94 -3.64 17.01
C GLU A 118 -4.02 -2.56 17.59
N ALA A 119 -3.77 -2.56 18.91
CA ALA A 119 -2.84 -1.63 19.55
C ALA A 119 -1.39 -1.84 19.05
N ILE A 120 -0.95 -3.09 18.90
CA ILE A 120 0.37 -3.43 18.38
C ILE A 120 0.50 -3.01 16.91
N GLU A 121 -0.53 -3.26 16.10
CA GLU A 121 -0.56 -2.86 14.69
C GLU A 121 -0.50 -1.35 14.50
N LYS A 122 -1.25 -0.59 15.33
CA LYS A 122 -1.24 0.89 15.32
C LYS A 122 0.12 1.46 15.71
N TYR A 123 0.84 0.84 16.64
CA TYR A 123 2.19 1.25 17.00
C TYR A 123 3.16 1.04 15.81
N GLY A 124 3.09 -0.13 15.16
CA GLY A 124 3.91 -0.48 14.02
C GLY A 124 5.29 -1.06 14.37
N PRO A 125 6.20 -1.13 13.38
CA PRO A 125 7.55 -1.69 13.59
C PRO A 125 8.37 -0.85 14.58
N GLY A 126 9.10 -1.52 15.47
CA GLY A 126 9.97 -0.86 16.46
C GLY A 126 9.42 -0.86 17.89
N MET A 127 8.25 -1.46 18.12
CA MET A 127 7.73 -1.63 19.49
C MET A 127 8.71 -2.47 20.31
N LYS A 128 9.19 -1.91 21.42
CA LYS A 128 9.99 -2.67 22.37
C LYS A 128 9.09 -3.69 23.07
N PRO A 129 9.50 -4.97 23.18
CA PRO A 129 8.78 -5.93 24.00
C PRO A 129 8.69 -5.44 25.44
N LEU A 130 7.51 -5.60 26.05
CA LEU A 130 7.28 -5.26 27.45
C LEU A 130 8.26 -6.04 28.35
N SER A 131 8.87 -5.35 29.29
CA SER A 131 9.68 -5.96 30.35
C SER A 131 8.79 -6.54 31.43
N TYR A 132 9.22 -7.66 32.04
CA TYR A 132 8.51 -8.28 33.17
C TYR A 132 8.19 -7.28 34.29
N ARG A 133 9.11 -6.35 34.59
CA ARG A 133 8.91 -5.32 35.62
C ARG A 133 7.80 -4.34 35.28
N GLU A 134 7.68 -3.98 34.01
CA GLU A 134 6.67 -3.04 33.51
C GLU A 134 5.28 -3.68 33.55
N VAL A 135 5.18 -4.93 33.10
CA VAL A 135 3.92 -5.70 33.10
C VAL A 135 3.42 -5.93 34.53
N ARG A 136 4.28 -6.43 35.44
CA ARG A 136 3.92 -6.68 36.84
C ARG A 136 3.51 -5.39 37.57
N GLY A 137 4.13 -4.28 37.22
CA GLY A 137 4.04 -3.03 37.96
C GLY A 137 2.85 -2.18 37.54
N GLN A 138 2.96 -1.53 36.39
CA GLN A 138 2.10 -0.41 36.01
C GLN A 138 0.88 -0.87 35.21
N PHE A 139 1.12 -1.65 34.15
CA PHE A 139 0.07 -1.99 33.19
C PHE A 139 -1.00 -2.90 33.79
N PHE A 140 -0.59 -3.91 34.56
CA PHE A 140 -1.57 -4.81 35.17
C PHE A 140 -2.42 -4.14 36.27
N LYS A 141 -1.86 -3.18 37.01
CA LYS A 141 -2.63 -2.45 38.04
C LYS A 141 -3.70 -1.55 37.43
N GLN A 142 -3.36 -0.85 36.36
CA GLN A 142 -4.30 0.01 35.63
C GLN A 142 -5.51 -0.79 35.12
N GLU A 143 -5.28 -1.97 34.53
CA GLU A 143 -6.38 -2.82 34.02
C GLU A 143 -7.31 -3.33 35.13
N VAL A 144 -6.76 -3.65 36.32
CA VAL A 144 -7.56 -4.05 37.48
C VAL A 144 -8.44 -2.90 37.97
N GLU A 145 -7.89 -1.67 38.02
CA GLU A 145 -8.64 -0.47 38.40
C GLU A 145 -9.71 -0.08 37.35
N HIS A 146 -9.46 -0.31 36.06
CA HIS A 146 -10.44 -0.03 35.01
C HIS A 146 -11.63 -1.00 34.97
N THR A 147 -11.49 -2.18 35.57
CA THR A 147 -12.53 -3.22 35.60
C THR A 147 -13.34 -3.23 36.91
N THR A 148 -12.88 -2.52 37.94
CA THR A 148 -13.52 -2.45 39.27
C THR A 148 -14.34 -1.18 39.43
#